data_AF-A0A7J6UMP6-F1
#
_entry.id   AF-A0A7J6UMP6-F1
#
_cell.length_a   1.000
_cell.length_b   1.000
_cell.length_c   1.000
_cell.angle_alpha   90.00
_cell.angle_beta   90.00
_cell.angle_gamma   90.00
#
_symmetry.space_group_name_H-M   'P 1'
#
loop_
_entity.id
_entity.type
_entity.pdbx_description
1 polymer ?
#
loop_
_entity_poly.entity_id
_entity_poly.type
_entity_poly.pdbx_seq_one_letter_code
_entity_poly.pdbx_strand_id
1 'polypeptide(L)'
;MILMSLLFTALLLPLLILSSATNKIKVFPDKYYADVDNDNIFVCAPETVTKKAKSDWAAGKEVVLDGGQCKDYDQFLAEDGQGDFLDCVVWIEGQTIGALDKLGVDAYLMSGSLLGWYRHHKGVVPWDVDGDLGMNQDTCNAAFQAKGGKHKNMIGLLRETIGKQFYVGARLQGVGSSLPEDSFKACDTNELMVRGTHPNGKTCHTDIWIMHPDEAKYKGTEFECQCKSDIPKPRVCRKGTYCNALDDFLPVQKTTQTAITTSSDVKVPRKPKEVLNILYSNTDFLNMATIPGNYKFGSRVLVLGSDAAPQPVTNFLPQRTQQPMQSAASKQLFVGPFPEASIAIVVAAFVIGMAFGALLHRCYVRRHSSTIAYTTVDNAVYNVGNGILDNNNSNNKSSPISRAEVSEVVLMVL
;
A
#
# COMPACT_ATOMS: atom_id res chain seq x y z
N MET A 1 -1.62 32.58 47.40
CA MET A 1 -2.27 31.60 46.51
C MET A 1 -2.84 32.21 45.22
N ILE A 2 -3.47 33.38 45.24
CA ILE A 2 -4.03 34.03 44.03
C ILE A 2 -2.94 34.44 43.02
N LEU A 3 -1.77 34.87 43.49
CA LEU A 3 -0.66 35.31 42.63
C LEU A 3 0.02 34.17 41.83
N MET A 4 0.01 32.92 42.34
CA MET A 4 0.54 31.76 41.61
C MET A 4 -0.40 31.26 40.51
N SER A 5 -1.71 31.47 40.67
CA SER A 5 -2.71 31.03 39.68
C SER A 5 -2.71 31.94 38.44
N LEU A 6 -2.42 33.24 38.63
CA LEU A 6 -2.24 34.21 37.54
C LEU A 6 -0.93 34.04 36.78
N LEU A 7 0.17 33.66 37.46
CA LEU A 7 1.44 33.35 36.77
C LEU A 7 1.36 32.06 35.94
N PHE A 8 0.64 31.03 36.42
CA PHE A 8 0.48 29.78 35.66
C PHE A 8 -0.37 29.96 34.40
N THR A 9 -1.43 30.79 34.45
CA THR A 9 -2.24 31.11 33.26
C THR A 9 -1.51 32.00 32.27
N ALA A 10 -0.69 32.96 32.74
CA ALA A 10 0.10 33.84 31.88
C ALA A 10 1.28 33.16 31.18
N LEU A 11 1.81 32.05 31.72
CA LEU A 11 2.89 31.26 31.11
C LEU A 11 2.38 30.10 30.23
N LEU A 12 1.20 29.55 30.48
CA LEU A 12 0.60 28.51 29.63
C LEU A 12 -0.04 29.06 28.35
N LEU A 13 -0.58 30.28 28.36
CA LEU A 13 -1.20 30.89 27.18
C LEU A 13 -0.19 31.09 26.02
N PRO A 14 1.03 31.61 26.23
CA PRO A 14 2.03 31.73 25.18
C PRO A 14 2.52 30.37 24.66
N LEU A 15 2.59 29.35 25.53
CA LEU A 15 2.99 27.98 25.15
C LEU A 15 1.93 27.27 24.31
N LEU A 16 0.63 27.54 24.55
CA LEU A 16 -0.47 27.08 23.70
C LEU A 16 -0.59 27.87 22.39
N ILE A 17 -0.16 29.14 22.38
CA ILE A 17 -0.13 29.97 21.16
C ILE A 17 1.09 29.63 20.29
N LEU A 18 2.24 29.29 20.88
CA LEU A 18 3.45 28.85 20.19
C LEU A 18 3.31 27.45 19.56
N SER A 19 2.37 26.61 20.00
CA SER A 19 2.04 25.35 19.33
C SER A 19 1.03 25.50 18.18
N SER A 20 0.57 26.72 17.90
CA SER A 20 -0.33 27.02 16.78
C SER A 20 0.37 27.83 15.69
N ALA A 21 1.66 27.58 15.46
CA ALA A 21 2.23 27.86 14.16
C ALA A 21 1.41 27.05 13.16
N THR A 22 0.44 27.70 12.51
CA THR A 22 -0.36 27.06 11.48
C THR A 22 0.63 26.65 10.40
N ASN A 23 0.91 25.34 10.30
CA ASN A 23 1.71 24.80 9.21
C ASN A 23 1.00 25.23 7.93
N LYS A 24 1.56 26.20 7.22
CA LYS A 24 0.99 26.69 5.96
C LYS A 24 1.78 26.04 4.84
N ILE A 25 1.09 25.54 3.82
CA ILE A 25 1.75 24.93 2.66
C ILE A 25 1.59 25.88 1.48
N LYS A 26 2.70 26.40 0.97
CA LYS A 26 2.72 27.18 -0.27
C LYS A 26 2.76 26.19 -1.44
N VAL A 27 1.66 26.10 -2.17
CA VAL A 27 1.47 25.12 -3.24
C VAL A 27 2.31 25.49 -4.45
N PHE A 28 2.95 24.50 -5.06
CA PHE A 28 3.66 24.68 -6.33
C PHE A 28 2.68 24.60 -7.51
N PRO A 29 2.54 25.68 -8.31
CA PRO A 29 1.52 25.73 -9.35
C PRO A 29 1.86 24.85 -10.56
N ASP A 30 3.15 24.74 -10.90
CA ASP A 30 3.64 24.16 -12.17
C ASP A 30 4.61 22.99 -11.96
N LYS A 31 4.62 22.41 -10.75
CA LYS A 31 5.48 21.26 -10.44
C LYS A 31 4.73 19.96 -10.61
N TYR A 32 5.35 19.01 -11.31
CA TYR A 32 4.94 17.62 -11.27
C TYR A 32 5.57 16.94 -10.06
N TYR A 33 4.98 15.83 -9.61
CA TYR A 33 5.55 15.02 -8.53
C TYR A 33 7.00 14.62 -8.87
N ALA A 34 7.25 14.30 -10.15
CA ALA A 34 8.56 13.95 -10.66
C ALA A 34 9.58 15.12 -10.69
N ASP A 35 9.24 16.30 -10.16
CA ASP A 35 10.13 17.47 -10.13
C ASP A 35 10.32 18.05 -8.72
N VAL A 36 9.87 17.31 -7.69
CA VAL A 36 9.92 17.75 -6.29
C VAL A 36 10.51 16.68 -5.39
N ASP A 37 11.30 17.12 -4.42
CA ASP A 37 11.82 16.23 -3.38
C ASP A 37 10.70 15.77 -2.43
N ASN A 38 10.90 14.63 -1.77
CA ASN A 38 9.95 14.05 -0.80
C ASN A 38 9.50 15.03 0.29
N ASP A 39 10.39 15.91 0.75
CA ASP A 39 10.10 16.95 1.76
C ASP A 39 9.03 17.97 1.30
N ASN A 40 8.72 18.01 0.00
CA ASN A 40 7.73 18.91 -0.58
C ASN A 40 6.41 18.21 -0.93
N ILE A 41 6.23 16.98 -0.46
CA ILE A 41 5.05 16.16 -0.73
C ILE A 41 4.23 16.01 0.54
N PHE A 42 2.96 16.37 0.45
CA PHE A 42 2.03 16.34 1.55
C PHE A 42 0.78 15.54 1.19
N VAL A 43 0.35 14.67 2.11
CA VAL A 43 -0.93 13.97 2.03
C VAL A 43 -1.91 14.65 2.98
N CYS A 44 -2.95 15.25 2.40
CA CYS A 44 -3.91 16.09 3.12
C CYS A 44 -5.32 15.50 3.13
N ALA A 45 -6.11 15.88 4.14
CA ALA A 45 -7.55 15.62 4.12
C ALA A 45 -8.23 16.42 2.99
N PRO A 46 -9.25 15.88 2.29
CA PRO A 46 -9.85 16.53 1.11
C PRO A 46 -10.38 17.94 1.35
N GLU A 47 -10.88 18.22 2.54
CA GLU A 47 -11.38 19.52 3.00
C GLU A 47 -10.30 20.61 3.03
N THR A 48 -9.02 20.23 3.08
CA THR A 48 -7.88 21.15 3.06
C THR A 48 -7.84 21.95 1.76
N VAL A 49 -8.22 21.32 0.64
CA VAL A 49 -8.24 21.96 -0.68
C VAL A 49 -9.64 22.51 -0.96
N THR A 50 -9.86 23.76 -0.55
CA THR A 50 -11.13 24.46 -0.76
C THR A 50 -11.41 24.75 -2.24
N LYS A 51 -12.69 25.01 -2.58
CA LYS A 51 -13.08 25.50 -3.91
C LYS A 51 -12.34 26.77 -4.31
N LYS A 52 -12.09 27.67 -3.35
CA LYS A 52 -11.33 28.90 -3.57
C LYS A 52 -9.88 28.60 -3.95
N ALA A 53 -9.21 27.69 -3.23
CA ALA A 53 -7.85 27.28 -3.55
C ALA A 53 -7.74 26.73 -4.98
N LYS A 54 -8.67 25.85 -5.39
CA LYS A 54 -8.70 25.33 -6.77
C LYS A 54 -8.93 26.44 -7.81
N SER A 55 -9.82 27.38 -7.52
CA SER A 55 -10.11 28.53 -8.38
C SER A 55 -8.92 29.47 -8.53
N ASP A 56 -8.22 29.76 -7.43
CA ASP A 56 -7.03 30.61 -7.44
C ASP A 56 -5.88 29.92 -8.18
N TRP A 57 -5.67 28.63 -7.96
CA TRP A 57 -4.68 27.84 -8.70
C TRP A 57 -4.94 27.83 -10.20
N ALA A 58 -6.18 27.56 -10.62
CA ALA A 58 -6.59 27.58 -12.02
C ALA A 58 -6.42 28.96 -12.68
N ALA A 59 -6.45 30.04 -11.87
CA ALA A 59 -6.19 31.40 -12.32
C ALA A 59 -4.70 31.79 -12.27
N GLY A 60 -3.79 30.86 -11.97
CA GLY A 60 -2.35 31.11 -11.86
C GLY A 60 -1.96 31.95 -10.63
N LYS A 61 -2.82 32.03 -9.62
CA LYS A 61 -2.53 32.77 -8.37
C LYS A 61 -1.81 31.88 -7.38
N GLU A 62 -1.03 32.52 -6.50
CA GLU A 62 -0.42 31.84 -5.36
C GLU A 62 -1.50 31.23 -4.47
N VAL A 63 -1.31 29.95 -4.12
CA VAL A 63 -2.19 29.23 -3.20
C VAL A 63 -1.40 28.84 -1.96
N VAL A 64 -1.93 29.23 -0.80
CA VAL A 64 -1.42 28.84 0.51
C VAL A 64 -2.53 28.09 1.24
N LEU A 65 -2.27 26.82 1.57
CA LEU A 65 -3.19 25.94 2.27
C LEU A 65 -2.93 25.93 3.77
N ASP A 66 -3.95 25.62 4.54
CA ASP A 66 -3.79 25.26 5.95
C ASP A 66 -3.35 23.79 6.05
N GLY A 67 -2.06 23.59 6.28
CA GLY A 67 -1.43 22.28 6.42
C GLY A 67 -1.64 21.62 7.78
N GLY A 68 -2.44 22.19 8.69
CA GLY A 68 -2.68 21.59 10.01
C GLY A 68 -3.29 20.18 9.99
N GLN A 69 -3.88 19.77 8.86
CA GLN A 69 -4.41 18.41 8.62
C GLN A 69 -3.64 17.63 7.54
N CYS A 70 -2.47 18.13 7.15
CA CYS A 70 -1.59 17.46 6.21
C CYS A 70 -0.48 16.73 6.97
N LYS A 71 -0.07 15.60 6.41
CA LYS A 71 1.16 14.90 6.81
C LYS A 71 2.17 15.09 5.70
N ASP A 72 3.41 15.39 6.06
CA ASP A 72 4.51 15.29 5.11
C ASP A 72 4.73 13.81 4.72
N TYR A 73 5.55 13.61 3.68
CA TYR A 73 5.83 12.30 3.12
C TYR A 73 6.37 11.32 4.17
N ASP A 74 7.35 11.73 4.98
CA ASP A 74 8.00 10.89 5.97
C ASP A 74 7.05 10.51 7.12
N GLN A 75 6.26 11.47 7.61
CA GLN A 75 5.21 11.22 8.61
C GLN A 75 4.19 10.23 8.09
N PHE A 76 3.80 10.34 6.82
CA PHE A 76 2.86 9.43 6.20
C PHE A 76 3.43 8.02 6.06
N LEU A 77 4.71 7.88 5.67
CA LEU A 77 5.36 6.59 5.57
C LEU A 77 5.60 5.93 6.95
N ALA A 78 5.80 6.71 7.99
CA ALA A 78 5.94 6.21 9.35
C ALA A 78 4.61 5.67 9.92
N GLU A 79 3.46 6.18 9.45
CA GLU A 79 2.13 5.78 9.93
C GLU A 79 1.87 4.29 9.69
N ASP A 80 1.56 3.56 10.76
CA ASP A 80 1.30 2.11 10.76
C ASP A 80 2.39 1.25 10.08
N GLY A 81 3.62 1.79 9.99
CA GLY A 81 4.73 1.18 9.25
C GLY A 81 4.41 1.01 7.77
N GLN A 82 3.84 2.04 7.14
CA GLN A 82 3.51 2.06 5.71
C GLN A 82 4.77 1.94 4.84
N GLY A 83 5.88 2.59 5.20
CA GLY A 83 7.16 2.47 4.47
C GLY A 83 7.66 1.03 4.40
N ASP A 84 7.66 0.32 5.54
CA ASP A 84 8.01 -1.11 5.60
C ASP A 84 7.06 -1.98 4.76
N PHE A 85 5.78 -1.61 4.72
CA PHE A 85 4.78 -2.32 3.92
C PHE A 85 5.05 -2.14 2.42
N LEU A 86 5.37 -0.92 1.99
CA LEU A 86 5.75 -0.61 0.61
C LEU A 86 7.05 -1.32 0.19
N ASP A 87 8.03 -1.41 1.09
CA ASP A 87 9.23 -2.24 0.87
C ASP A 87 8.88 -3.71 0.62
N CYS A 88 7.87 -4.25 1.32
CA CYS A 88 7.34 -5.58 1.05
C CYS A 88 6.70 -5.68 -0.34
N VAL A 89 5.90 -4.68 -0.74
CA VAL A 89 5.22 -4.66 -2.05
C VAL A 89 6.24 -4.71 -3.20
N VAL A 90 7.23 -3.81 -3.20
CA VAL A 90 8.27 -3.80 -4.24
C VAL A 90 9.06 -5.11 -4.27
N TRP A 91 9.33 -5.69 -3.10
CA TRP A 91 9.99 -6.99 -3.01
C TRP A 91 9.14 -8.10 -3.64
N ILE A 92 7.86 -8.23 -3.26
CA ILE A 92 7.01 -9.34 -3.73
C ILE A 92 6.76 -9.25 -5.24
N GLU A 93 6.66 -8.05 -5.79
CA GLU A 93 6.58 -7.82 -7.24
C GLU A 93 7.83 -8.32 -7.96
N GLY A 94 9.02 -7.96 -7.45
CA GLY A 94 10.30 -8.43 -7.98
C GLY A 94 10.46 -9.95 -7.91
N GLN A 95 10.10 -10.57 -6.78
CA GLN A 95 10.13 -12.03 -6.63
C GLN A 95 9.18 -12.71 -7.63
N THR A 96 7.99 -12.14 -7.82
CA THR A 96 6.96 -12.68 -8.70
C THR A 96 7.37 -12.56 -10.17
N ILE A 97 7.84 -11.38 -10.60
CA ILE A 97 8.36 -11.18 -11.96
C ILE A 97 9.56 -12.10 -12.21
N GLY A 98 10.50 -12.21 -11.28
CA GLY A 98 11.67 -13.07 -11.42
C GLY A 98 11.30 -14.56 -11.54
N ALA A 99 10.24 -15.01 -10.86
CA ALA A 99 9.72 -16.37 -11.02
C ALA A 99 9.03 -16.58 -12.38
N LEU A 100 8.22 -15.62 -12.83
CA LEU A 100 7.55 -15.66 -14.13
C LEU A 100 8.55 -15.61 -15.30
N ASP A 101 9.65 -14.86 -15.15
CA ASP A 101 10.77 -14.84 -16.10
C ASP A 101 11.40 -16.21 -16.29
N LYS A 102 11.65 -16.95 -15.19
CA LYS A 102 12.16 -18.33 -15.26
C LYS A 102 11.18 -19.26 -15.99
N LEU A 103 9.89 -18.96 -15.94
CA LEU A 103 8.85 -19.68 -16.68
C LEU A 103 8.75 -19.23 -18.14
N GLY A 104 9.33 -18.10 -18.53
CA GLY A 104 9.21 -17.53 -19.87
C GLY A 104 7.92 -16.75 -20.06
N VAL A 105 7.38 -16.19 -18.98
CA VAL A 105 6.18 -15.35 -18.99
C VAL A 105 6.57 -13.89 -18.84
N ASP A 106 6.18 -13.06 -19.81
CA ASP A 106 6.37 -11.62 -19.72
C ASP A 106 5.31 -10.98 -18.83
N ALA A 107 5.59 -10.98 -17.53
CA ALA A 107 4.88 -10.17 -16.54
C ALA A 107 5.43 -8.75 -16.46
N TYR A 108 4.61 -7.78 -16.08
CA TYR A 108 4.99 -6.36 -16.02
C TYR A 108 4.14 -5.62 -14.99
N LEU A 109 4.61 -4.48 -14.48
CA LEU A 109 3.81 -3.62 -13.60
C LEU A 109 2.53 -3.17 -14.31
N MET A 110 1.41 -3.13 -13.58
CA MET A 110 0.10 -2.67 -14.05
C MET A 110 -0.54 -1.76 -13.00
N SER A 111 -1.66 -1.09 -13.33
CA SER A 111 -2.53 -0.40 -12.36
C SER A 111 -1.76 0.55 -11.42
N GLY A 112 -1.94 0.42 -10.09
CA GLY A 112 -1.33 1.27 -9.06
C GLY A 112 0.19 1.21 -9.10
N SER A 113 0.76 0.02 -9.26
CA SER A 113 2.21 -0.17 -9.34
C SER A 113 2.83 0.50 -10.57
N LEU A 114 2.21 0.36 -11.74
CA LEU A 114 2.69 1.05 -12.96
C LEU A 114 2.53 2.56 -12.83
N LEU A 115 1.44 3.02 -12.23
CA LEU A 115 1.19 4.44 -11.98
C LEU A 115 2.23 5.02 -11.01
N GLY A 116 2.52 4.29 -9.94
CA GLY A 116 3.60 4.57 -8.99
C GLY A 116 4.90 4.75 -9.73
N TRP A 117 5.30 3.72 -10.50
CA TRP A 117 6.54 3.73 -11.25
C TRP A 117 6.63 4.91 -12.23
N TYR A 118 5.55 5.18 -12.97
CA TYR A 118 5.49 6.23 -13.98
C TYR A 118 5.53 7.64 -13.37
N ARG A 119 4.87 7.85 -12.22
CA ARG A 119 4.74 9.18 -11.60
C ARG A 119 5.77 9.49 -10.52
N HIS A 120 6.33 8.48 -9.85
CA HIS A 120 7.12 8.63 -8.62
C HIS A 120 8.60 8.26 -8.83
N HIS A 121 9.19 8.60 -9.98
CA HIS A 121 10.59 8.29 -10.28
C HIS A 121 10.94 6.80 -10.14
N LYS A 122 10.12 5.92 -10.73
CA LYS A 122 10.22 4.47 -10.52
C LYS A 122 9.92 4.04 -9.08
N GLY A 123 9.21 4.87 -8.33
CA GLY A 123 8.76 4.60 -6.98
C GLY A 123 7.45 3.82 -6.93
N VAL A 124 6.93 3.62 -5.73
CA VAL A 124 5.56 3.17 -5.47
C VAL A 124 4.68 4.33 -5.06
N VAL A 125 3.37 4.17 -5.21
CA VAL A 125 2.41 5.11 -4.67
C VAL A 125 2.45 5.02 -3.14
N PRO A 126 2.69 6.10 -2.38
CA PRO A 126 2.93 6.00 -0.94
C PRO A 126 1.75 5.41 -0.16
N TRP A 127 0.54 5.61 -0.65
CA TRP A 127 -0.70 5.14 -0.04
C TRP A 127 -1.19 3.81 -0.63
N ASP A 128 -0.40 3.11 -1.42
CA ASP A 128 -0.81 1.80 -1.95
C ASP A 128 -0.96 0.74 -0.86
N VAL A 129 -1.75 -0.28 -1.15
CA VAL A 129 -2.12 -1.35 -0.19
C VAL A 129 -1.84 -2.76 -0.72
N ASP A 130 -1.32 -2.85 -1.94
CA ASP A 130 -0.96 -4.06 -2.67
C ASP A 130 -0.02 -3.70 -3.83
N GLY A 131 0.42 -4.72 -4.57
CA GLY A 131 1.11 -4.55 -5.84
C GLY A 131 0.29 -5.13 -6.99
N ASP A 132 0.43 -4.59 -8.19
CA ASP A 132 -0.31 -4.97 -9.37
C ASP A 132 0.63 -5.32 -10.53
N LEU A 133 0.52 -6.55 -11.02
CA LEU A 133 1.20 -7.05 -12.20
C LEU A 133 0.19 -7.40 -13.29
N GLY A 134 0.62 -7.35 -14.55
CA GLY A 134 -0.11 -7.86 -15.70
C GLY A 134 0.69 -8.95 -16.41
N MET A 135 0.00 -9.90 -17.02
CA MET A 135 0.58 -10.82 -18.00
C MET A 135 -0.40 -11.16 -19.12
N ASN A 136 0.11 -11.44 -20.31
CA ASN A 136 -0.72 -11.84 -21.44
C ASN A 136 -1.07 -13.32 -21.39
N GLN A 137 -2.35 -13.66 -21.59
CA GLN A 137 -2.84 -15.03 -21.46
C GLN A 137 -2.14 -16.00 -22.43
N ASP A 138 -1.92 -15.59 -23.68
CA ASP A 138 -1.28 -16.44 -24.69
C ASP A 138 0.18 -16.76 -24.32
N THR A 139 0.93 -15.77 -23.81
CA THR A 139 2.30 -16.00 -23.33
C THR A 139 2.31 -16.91 -22.11
N CYS A 140 1.36 -16.75 -21.19
CA CYS A 140 1.18 -17.62 -20.04
C CYS A 140 0.87 -19.07 -20.45
N ASN A 141 -0.07 -19.25 -21.38
CA ASN A 141 -0.46 -20.56 -21.90
C ASN A 141 0.69 -21.24 -22.65
N ALA A 142 1.48 -20.50 -23.44
CA ALA A 142 2.66 -21.03 -24.10
C ALA A 142 3.72 -21.51 -23.09
N ALA A 143 3.99 -20.72 -22.05
CA ALA A 143 4.90 -21.11 -20.97
C ALA A 143 4.38 -22.36 -20.22
N PHE A 144 3.07 -22.41 -19.95
CA PHE A 144 2.44 -23.55 -19.30
C PHE A 144 2.48 -24.81 -20.17
N GLN A 145 2.28 -24.72 -21.48
CA GLN A 145 2.44 -25.86 -22.38
C GLN A 145 3.87 -26.40 -22.37
N ALA A 146 4.86 -25.50 -22.33
CA ALA A 146 6.27 -25.88 -22.33
C ALA A 146 6.76 -26.50 -21.00
N LYS A 147 6.21 -26.05 -19.86
CA LYS A 147 6.76 -26.35 -18.52
C LYS A 147 5.75 -26.91 -17.50
N GLY A 148 4.46 -26.93 -17.83
CA GLY A 148 3.37 -27.28 -16.92
C GLY A 148 3.47 -28.71 -16.41
N GLY A 149 3.88 -29.66 -17.25
CA GLY A 149 4.16 -31.03 -16.86
C GLY A 149 3.00 -31.67 -16.07
N LYS A 150 3.22 -31.92 -14.77
CA LYS A 150 2.26 -32.53 -13.83
C LYS A 150 1.21 -31.56 -13.28
N HIS A 151 1.40 -30.26 -13.46
CA HIS A 151 0.53 -29.23 -12.87
C HIS A 151 -0.75 -29.08 -13.68
N LYS A 152 -1.86 -28.74 -13.00
CA LYS A 152 -3.15 -28.47 -13.66
C LYS A 152 -3.23 -27.05 -14.25
N ASN A 153 -2.58 -26.10 -13.58
CA ASN A 153 -2.62 -24.68 -13.93
C ASN A 153 -1.37 -23.94 -13.42
N MET A 154 -1.31 -22.65 -13.73
CA MET A 154 -0.16 -21.80 -13.44
C MET A 154 0.12 -21.63 -11.93
N ILE A 155 -0.84 -21.87 -11.03
CA ILE A 155 -0.60 -21.79 -9.58
C ILE A 155 0.49 -22.78 -9.15
N GLY A 156 0.33 -24.05 -9.53
CA GLY A 156 1.28 -25.11 -9.14
C GLY A 156 2.69 -24.84 -9.67
N LEU A 157 2.77 -24.41 -10.93
CA LEU A 157 4.04 -24.10 -11.59
C LEU A 157 4.73 -22.87 -11.00
N LEU A 158 3.98 -21.79 -10.77
CA LEU A 158 4.51 -20.57 -10.16
C LEU A 158 4.94 -20.81 -8.71
N ARG A 159 4.15 -21.54 -7.92
CA ARG A 159 4.48 -21.90 -6.54
C ARG A 159 5.76 -22.74 -6.45
N GLU A 160 5.94 -23.71 -7.34
CA GLU A 160 7.17 -24.50 -7.42
C GLU A 160 8.39 -23.63 -7.79
N THR A 161 8.19 -22.60 -8.61
CA THR A 161 9.27 -21.74 -9.11
C THR A 161 9.67 -20.62 -8.14
N ILE A 162 8.69 -19.97 -7.50
CA ILE A 162 8.92 -18.85 -6.58
C ILE A 162 9.34 -19.34 -5.18
N GLY A 163 8.88 -20.52 -4.77
CA GLY A 163 9.22 -21.14 -3.50
C GLY A 163 8.00 -21.37 -2.60
N LYS A 164 8.10 -22.40 -1.75
CA LYS A 164 7.01 -22.88 -0.89
C LYS A 164 6.60 -21.92 0.22
N GLN A 165 7.45 -20.95 0.55
CA GLN A 165 7.17 -19.92 1.54
C GLN A 165 6.17 -18.88 1.04
N PHE A 166 5.93 -18.81 -0.27
CA PHE A 166 4.94 -17.93 -0.86
C PHE A 166 3.62 -18.66 -1.02
N TYR A 167 2.54 -17.95 -0.73
CA TYR A 167 1.21 -18.36 -1.16
C TYR A 167 1.02 -17.93 -2.62
N VAL A 168 0.46 -18.83 -3.43
CA VAL A 168 0.00 -18.56 -4.79
C VAL A 168 -1.42 -19.10 -4.92
N GLY A 169 -2.34 -18.29 -5.44
CA GLY A 169 -3.73 -18.68 -5.63
C GLY A 169 -4.41 -17.88 -6.75
N ALA A 170 -5.65 -18.23 -7.06
CA ALA A 170 -6.51 -17.46 -7.97
C ALA A 170 -7.59 -16.72 -7.19
N ARG A 171 -8.08 -15.62 -7.76
CA ARG A 171 -9.05 -14.73 -7.12
C ARG A 171 -10.26 -14.50 -8.02
N LEU A 172 -11.42 -14.36 -7.40
CA LEU A 172 -12.59 -13.83 -8.07
C LEU A 172 -12.41 -12.32 -8.21
N GLN A 173 -12.26 -11.91 -9.46
CA GLN A 173 -11.95 -10.54 -9.83
C GLN A 173 -12.99 -9.54 -9.27
N GLY A 174 -12.49 -8.49 -8.61
CA GLY A 174 -13.32 -7.43 -8.03
C GLY A 174 -13.99 -7.76 -6.68
N VAL A 175 -13.93 -9.03 -6.24
CA VAL A 175 -14.42 -9.48 -4.92
C VAL A 175 -13.26 -9.84 -4.00
N GLY A 176 -12.10 -10.21 -4.57
CA GLY A 176 -10.92 -10.62 -3.81
C GLY A 176 -11.06 -11.95 -3.08
N SER A 177 -12.15 -12.71 -3.33
CA SER A 177 -12.34 -14.04 -2.76
C SER A 177 -11.43 -15.06 -3.44
N SER A 178 -10.82 -15.96 -2.68
CA SER A 178 -10.00 -17.04 -3.25
C SER A 178 -10.87 -17.99 -4.06
N LEU A 179 -10.40 -18.38 -5.23
CA LEU A 179 -10.95 -19.49 -5.99
C LEU A 179 -10.31 -20.81 -5.51
N PRO A 180 -11.03 -21.95 -5.63
CA PRO A 180 -10.41 -23.25 -5.43
C PRO A 180 -9.20 -23.42 -6.35
N GLU A 181 -8.10 -23.98 -5.85
CA GLU A 181 -6.85 -24.12 -6.62
C GLU A 181 -7.06 -24.84 -7.96
N ASP A 182 -8.02 -25.76 -7.99
CA ASP A 182 -8.35 -26.60 -9.15
C ASP A 182 -9.47 -26.05 -10.04
N SER A 183 -9.94 -24.81 -9.83
CA SER A 183 -11.11 -24.27 -10.54
C SER A 183 -10.87 -23.93 -12.01
N PHE A 184 -9.62 -23.87 -12.46
CA PHE A 184 -9.24 -23.55 -13.83
C PHE A 184 -8.05 -24.38 -14.31
N LYS A 185 -7.82 -24.36 -15.62
CA LYS A 185 -6.71 -25.04 -16.30
C LYS A 185 -5.75 -24.02 -16.88
N ALA A 186 -4.48 -24.38 -16.98
CA ALA A 186 -3.42 -23.53 -17.55
C ALA A 186 -3.48 -22.08 -16.99
N CYS A 187 -3.85 -21.11 -17.83
CA CYS A 187 -4.01 -19.70 -17.45
C CYS A 187 -5.44 -19.17 -17.70
N ASP A 188 -6.46 -20.03 -17.65
CA ASP A 188 -7.87 -19.67 -17.87
C ASP A 188 -8.53 -19.10 -16.60
N THR A 189 -7.97 -17.99 -16.11
CA THR A 189 -8.48 -17.22 -14.97
C THR A 189 -8.32 -15.73 -15.26
N ASN A 190 -9.05 -14.88 -14.54
CA ASN A 190 -8.93 -13.42 -14.65
C ASN A 190 -7.79 -12.84 -13.80
N GLU A 191 -7.44 -13.53 -12.70
CA GLU A 191 -6.56 -13.00 -11.67
C GLU A 191 -5.88 -14.12 -10.89
N LEU A 192 -4.56 -13.97 -10.69
CA LEU A 192 -3.78 -14.72 -9.71
C LEU A 192 -3.31 -13.77 -8.61
N MET A 193 -2.93 -14.31 -7.46
CA MET A 193 -2.33 -13.56 -6.36
C MET A 193 -1.12 -14.30 -5.84
N VAL A 194 -0.05 -13.55 -5.57
CA VAL A 194 1.12 -14.03 -4.82
C VAL A 194 1.22 -13.26 -3.52
N ARG A 195 1.32 -13.97 -2.40
CA ARG A 195 1.49 -13.38 -1.06
C ARG A 195 2.75 -13.92 -0.42
N GLY A 196 3.49 -13.04 0.25
CA GLY A 196 4.70 -13.40 0.98
C GLY A 196 4.95 -12.47 2.16
N THR A 197 5.92 -12.86 2.98
CA THR A 197 6.39 -12.07 4.11
C THR A 197 7.81 -11.60 3.83
N HIS A 198 8.00 -10.28 3.78
CA HIS A 198 9.30 -9.64 3.56
C HIS A 198 10.21 -9.84 4.79
N PRO A 199 11.55 -9.79 4.65
CA PRO A 199 12.48 -9.89 5.79
C PRO A 199 12.27 -8.86 6.90
N ASN A 200 11.62 -7.72 6.64
CA ASN A 200 11.22 -6.77 7.70
C ASN A 200 9.96 -7.22 8.49
N GLY A 201 9.42 -8.41 8.22
CA GLY A 201 8.28 -9.00 8.92
C GLY A 201 6.91 -8.57 8.39
N LYS A 202 6.82 -7.63 7.43
CA LYS A 202 5.55 -7.27 6.82
C LYS A 202 5.08 -8.36 5.86
N THR A 203 3.77 -8.60 5.85
CA THR A 203 3.12 -9.46 4.86
C THR A 203 2.38 -8.60 3.86
N CYS A 204 2.60 -8.87 2.59
CA CYS A 204 2.04 -8.15 1.46
C CYS A 204 1.68 -9.13 0.35
N HIS A 205 1.01 -8.64 -0.67
CA HIS A 205 0.69 -9.43 -1.84
C HIS A 205 0.78 -8.59 -3.10
N THR A 206 0.89 -9.29 -4.22
CA THR A 206 0.68 -8.71 -5.54
C THR A 206 -0.33 -9.54 -6.32
N ASP A 207 -1.25 -8.85 -6.99
CA ASP A 207 -2.20 -9.45 -7.91
C ASP A 207 -1.63 -9.45 -9.33
N ILE A 208 -1.87 -10.52 -10.06
CA ILE A 208 -1.44 -10.72 -11.44
C ILE A 208 -2.69 -10.78 -12.31
N TRP A 209 -2.95 -9.69 -13.02
CA TRP A 209 -4.06 -9.54 -13.94
C TRP A 209 -3.76 -10.24 -15.26
N ILE A 210 -4.68 -11.11 -15.71
CA ILE A 210 -4.56 -11.78 -16.98
C ILE A 210 -5.17 -10.92 -18.08
N MET A 211 -4.38 -10.59 -19.09
CA MET A 211 -4.84 -9.89 -20.29
C MET A 211 -5.31 -10.92 -21.31
N HIS A 212 -6.60 -10.94 -21.60
CA HIS A 212 -7.24 -11.88 -22.53
C HIS A 212 -7.20 -11.33 -23.96
N PRO A 213 -6.87 -12.12 -24.98
CA PRO A 213 -6.87 -11.63 -26.36
C PRO A 213 -8.30 -11.47 -26.88
N ASP A 214 -8.52 -10.42 -27.68
CA ASP A 214 -9.81 -10.13 -28.32
C ASP A 214 -10.07 -11.11 -29.49
N GLU A 215 -10.50 -12.32 -29.14
CA GLU A 215 -10.70 -13.44 -30.06
C GLU A 215 -12.12 -14.02 -29.98
N ALA A 216 -12.58 -14.55 -31.12
CA ALA A 216 -13.92 -15.14 -31.24
C ALA A 216 -14.17 -16.30 -30.28
N LYS A 217 -13.13 -17.04 -29.87
CA LYS A 217 -13.25 -18.18 -28.94
C LYS A 217 -13.71 -17.78 -27.53
N TYR A 218 -13.54 -16.51 -27.15
CA TYR A 218 -13.98 -15.98 -25.86
C TYR A 218 -15.36 -15.33 -25.90
N LYS A 219 -16.01 -15.28 -27.06
CA LYS A 219 -17.34 -14.67 -27.22
C LYS A 219 -18.38 -15.41 -26.36
N GLY A 220 -19.15 -14.66 -25.56
CA GLY A 220 -20.16 -15.19 -24.63
C GLY A 220 -19.59 -15.77 -23.35
N THR A 221 -18.28 -15.66 -23.11
CA THR A 221 -17.62 -16.08 -21.86
C THR A 221 -17.33 -14.88 -20.96
N GLU A 222 -16.94 -15.13 -19.71
CA GLU A 222 -16.48 -14.06 -18.81
C GLU A 222 -15.19 -13.37 -19.28
N PHE A 223 -14.46 -13.97 -20.23
CA PHE A 223 -13.23 -13.44 -20.82
C PHE A 223 -13.48 -12.64 -22.12
N GLU A 224 -14.74 -12.45 -22.54
CA GLU A 224 -15.06 -11.72 -23.77
C GLU A 224 -14.56 -10.27 -23.72
N CYS A 225 -13.76 -9.89 -24.71
CA CYS A 225 -13.34 -8.51 -24.90
C CYS A 225 -14.39 -7.68 -25.64
N GLN A 226 -14.69 -6.51 -25.09
CA GLN A 226 -15.60 -5.49 -25.63
C GLN A 226 -14.80 -4.30 -26.18
N CYS A 227 -13.72 -4.59 -26.90
CA CYS A 227 -12.81 -3.57 -27.40
C CYS A 227 -13.43 -2.79 -28.56
N LYS A 228 -13.35 -1.46 -28.47
CA LYS A 228 -13.73 -0.57 -29.57
C LYS A 228 -12.89 -0.87 -30.82
N SER A 229 -13.47 -0.66 -31.99
CA SER A 229 -12.84 -1.00 -33.28
C SER A 229 -11.61 -0.17 -33.63
N ASP A 230 -11.43 0.98 -32.99
CA ASP A 230 -10.29 1.89 -33.17
C ASP A 230 -9.00 1.41 -32.49
N ILE A 231 -9.07 0.46 -31.56
CA ILE A 231 -7.90 -0.16 -30.93
C ILE A 231 -7.24 -1.14 -31.91
N PRO A 232 -5.96 -0.97 -32.30
CA PRO A 232 -5.29 -1.83 -33.27
C PRO A 232 -5.21 -3.30 -32.85
N LYS A 233 -5.31 -4.24 -33.81
CA LYS A 233 -5.05 -5.67 -33.58
C LYS A 233 -3.56 -6.02 -33.75
N PRO A 234 -3.03 -7.06 -33.06
CA PRO A 234 -3.69 -7.83 -32.00
C PRO A 234 -3.91 -6.96 -30.76
N ARG A 235 -5.01 -7.19 -30.04
CA ARG A 235 -5.40 -6.44 -28.84
C ARG A 235 -5.87 -7.38 -27.76
N VAL A 236 -5.73 -6.91 -26.54
CA VAL A 236 -6.05 -7.64 -25.33
C VAL A 236 -6.93 -6.77 -24.43
N CYS A 237 -7.67 -7.41 -23.53
CA CYS A 237 -8.48 -6.72 -22.55
C CYS A 237 -8.33 -7.30 -21.14
N ARG A 238 -8.63 -6.43 -20.15
CA ARG A 238 -8.91 -6.81 -18.76
C ARG A 238 -10.36 -6.43 -18.45
N LYS A 239 -11.10 -7.31 -17.75
CA LYS A 239 -12.52 -7.09 -17.38
C LYS A 239 -13.42 -6.78 -18.58
N GLY A 240 -13.11 -7.34 -19.75
CA GLY A 240 -13.79 -7.09 -21.02
C GLY A 240 -13.62 -5.68 -21.60
N THR A 241 -13.49 -4.63 -20.78
CA THR A 241 -13.64 -3.23 -21.22
C THR A 241 -12.34 -2.43 -21.23
N TYR A 242 -11.32 -2.84 -20.45
CA TYR A 242 -10.02 -2.18 -20.45
C TYR A 242 -9.16 -2.76 -21.56
N CYS A 243 -9.22 -2.15 -22.74
CA CYS A 243 -8.64 -2.68 -23.97
C CYS A 243 -7.44 -1.87 -24.47
N ASN A 244 -6.37 -2.56 -24.85
CA ASN A 244 -5.14 -2.00 -25.41
C ASN A 244 -4.68 -2.82 -26.63
N ALA A 245 -3.88 -2.21 -27.50
CA ALA A 245 -3.11 -3.00 -28.45
C ALA A 245 -2.08 -3.84 -27.70
N LEU A 246 -1.85 -5.09 -28.12
CA LEU A 246 -0.82 -5.95 -27.52
C LEU A 246 0.57 -5.32 -27.61
N ASP A 247 0.80 -4.53 -28.67
CA ASP A 247 2.04 -3.77 -28.92
C ASP A 247 2.31 -2.67 -27.88
N ASP A 248 1.30 -2.23 -27.13
CA ASP A 248 1.49 -1.29 -26.02
C ASP A 248 2.17 -1.97 -24.82
N PHE A 249 2.04 -3.30 -24.70
CA PHE A 249 2.64 -4.08 -23.63
C PHE A 249 4.01 -4.66 -24.00
N LEU A 250 4.12 -5.31 -25.16
CA LEU A 250 5.28 -6.13 -25.51
C LEU A 250 6.19 -5.45 -26.55
N PRO A 251 7.52 -5.70 -26.59
CA PRO A 251 8.25 -6.36 -25.52
C PRO A 251 8.26 -5.44 -24.29
N VAL A 252 8.20 -6.07 -23.12
CA VAL A 252 8.33 -5.37 -21.85
C VAL A 252 9.73 -4.78 -21.69
N GLN A 253 9.84 -3.67 -20.97
CA GLN A 253 11.09 -3.00 -20.69
C GLN A 253 11.58 -3.37 -19.30
N LYS A 254 12.82 -3.84 -19.17
CA LYS A 254 13.46 -4.09 -17.88
C LYS A 254 13.82 -2.79 -17.19
N THR A 255 13.55 -2.70 -15.90
CA THR A 255 13.85 -1.52 -15.09
C THR A 255 13.90 -1.94 -13.61
N THR A 256 14.00 -0.97 -12.72
CA THR A 256 13.82 -1.15 -11.29
C THR A 256 12.56 -0.43 -10.82
N GLN A 257 12.05 -0.85 -9.67
CA GLN A 257 11.14 -0.10 -8.84
C GLN A 257 11.69 -0.03 -7.41
N THR A 258 11.49 1.10 -6.74
CA THR A 258 12.08 1.38 -5.43
C THR A 258 11.02 1.86 -4.45
N ALA A 259 11.14 1.44 -3.19
CA ALA A 259 10.38 1.98 -2.06
C ALA A 259 11.33 2.75 -1.12
N ILE A 260 11.40 2.39 0.17
CA ILE A 260 12.20 3.13 1.16
C ILE A 260 13.61 2.56 1.21
N THR A 261 13.71 1.26 1.44
CA THR A 261 14.99 0.54 1.53
C THR A 261 15.11 -0.58 0.52
N THR A 262 13.99 -1.00 -0.07
CA THR A 262 13.93 -2.05 -1.08
C THR A 262 13.96 -1.47 -2.50
N SER A 263 14.79 -2.06 -3.35
CA SER A 263 14.74 -1.91 -4.80
C SER A 263 14.71 -3.28 -5.45
N SER A 264 13.78 -3.47 -6.39
CA SER A 264 13.60 -4.72 -7.12
C SER A 264 13.76 -4.53 -8.62
N ASP A 265 14.32 -5.54 -9.28
CA ASP A 265 14.22 -5.66 -10.73
C ASP A 265 12.78 -5.99 -11.11
N VAL A 266 12.21 -5.17 -12.00
CA VAL A 266 10.84 -5.30 -12.49
C VAL A 266 10.81 -5.08 -14.00
N LYS A 267 9.63 -5.22 -14.59
CA LYS A 267 9.40 -4.95 -16.01
C LYS A 267 8.17 -4.05 -16.16
N VAL A 268 8.19 -3.16 -17.14
CA VAL A 268 7.05 -2.28 -17.47
C VAL A 268 6.62 -2.50 -18.92
N PRO A 269 5.38 -2.16 -19.29
CA PRO A 269 4.92 -2.17 -20.68
C PRO A 269 5.84 -1.38 -21.62
N ARG A 270 5.84 -1.71 -22.93
CA ARG A 270 6.52 -0.92 -23.96
C ARG A 270 6.07 0.55 -23.96
N LYS A 271 4.78 0.78 -23.73
CA LYS A 271 4.11 2.08 -23.76
C LYS A 271 3.34 2.32 -22.45
N PRO A 272 4.04 2.65 -21.35
CA PRO A 272 3.41 2.78 -20.03
C PRO A 272 2.25 3.78 -19.98
N LYS A 273 2.40 4.95 -20.64
CA LYS A 273 1.38 6.00 -20.63
C LYS A 273 0.08 5.54 -21.30
N GLU A 274 0.20 4.83 -22.41
CA GLU A 274 -0.90 4.29 -23.21
C GLU A 274 -1.67 3.22 -22.44
N VAL A 275 -0.97 2.34 -21.73
CA VAL A 275 -1.60 1.35 -20.83
C VAL A 275 -2.31 2.04 -19.66
N LEU A 276 -1.67 3.04 -19.04
CA LEU A 276 -2.25 3.77 -17.93
C LEU A 276 -3.48 4.60 -18.34
N ASN A 277 -3.50 5.20 -19.53
CA ASN A 277 -4.60 6.06 -20.01
C ASN A 277 -5.96 5.35 -20.11
N ILE A 278 -5.98 4.01 -20.15
CA ILE A 278 -7.21 3.22 -20.19
C ILE A 278 -7.74 2.93 -18.79
N LEU A 279 -6.85 2.81 -17.81
CA LEU A 279 -7.20 2.64 -16.40
C LEU A 279 -7.51 3.98 -15.73
N TYR A 280 -6.85 5.05 -16.19
CA TYR A 280 -6.92 6.38 -15.62
C TYR A 280 -7.25 7.40 -16.70
N SER A 281 -8.35 8.12 -16.54
CA SER A 281 -8.80 9.16 -17.48
C SER A 281 -7.81 10.33 -17.63
N ASN A 282 -6.90 10.50 -16.67
CA ASN A 282 -5.75 11.40 -16.77
C ASN A 282 -4.54 10.77 -16.05
N THR A 283 -3.49 10.47 -16.81
CA THR A 283 -2.23 9.93 -16.29
C THR A 283 -1.25 11.00 -15.85
N ASP A 284 -1.50 12.26 -16.20
CA ASP A 284 -0.74 13.39 -15.69
C ASP A 284 -1.17 13.70 -14.24
N PHE A 285 -0.20 14.07 -13.42
CA PHE A 285 -0.43 14.41 -12.01
C PHE A 285 -1.08 15.79 -11.91
N LEU A 286 -2.24 15.88 -11.26
CA LEU A 286 -2.89 17.14 -10.95
C LEU A 286 -2.71 17.42 -9.45
N ASN A 287 -1.74 18.27 -9.12
CA ASN A 287 -1.55 18.76 -7.75
C ASN A 287 -2.90 19.23 -7.18
N MET A 288 -3.15 18.97 -5.89
CA MET A 288 -4.42 19.27 -5.22
C MET A 288 -5.65 18.52 -5.74
N ALA A 289 -5.47 17.45 -6.54
CA ALA A 289 -6.54 16.52 -6.88
C ALA A 289 -6.67 15.42 -5.83
N THR A 290 -7.90 14.95 -5.66
CA THR A 290 -8.19 13.77 -4.84
C THR A 290 -7.50 12.56 -5.46
N ILE A 291 -6.71 11.87 -4.66
CA ILE A 291 -6.12 10.59 -5.06
C ILE A 291 -7.22 9.51 -5.00
N PRO A 292 -7.18 8.47 -5.85
CA PRO A 292 -8.10 7.35 -5.73
C PRO A 292 -8.05 6.79 -4.31
N GLY A 293 -9.21 6.76 -3.64
CA GLY A 293 -9.27 6.27 -2.27
C GLY A 293 -9.16 4.75 -2.21
N ASN A 294 -8.57 4.25 -1.12
CA ASN A 294 -8.60 2.83 -0.77
C ASN A 294 -9.20 2.62 0.61
N TYR A 295 -9.45 1.36 0.95
CA TYR A 295 -10.12 0.98 2.20
C TYR A 295 -9.32 1.37 3.45
N LYS A 296 -8.01 1.56 3.35
CA LYS A 296 -7.13 1.88 4.49
C LYS A 296 -7.06 3.38 4.75
N PHE A 297 -6.87 4.18 3.70
CA PHE A 297 -6.59 5.61 3.83
C PHE A 297 -7.76 6.52 3.45
N GLY A 298 -8.85 5.95 2.91
CA GLY A 298 -10.01 6.72 2.47
C GLY A 298 -9.67 7.68 1.34
N SER A 299 -10.39 8.80 1.25
CA SER A 299 -10.08 9.87 0.30
C SER A 299 -9.04 10.83 0.90
N ARG A 300 -7.96 11.07 0.16
CA ARG A 300 -6.96 12.10 0.48
C ARG A 300 -6.68 12.97 -0.74
N VAL A 301 -5.93 14.04 -0.56
CA VAL A 301 -5.45 14.90 -1.63
C VAL A 301 -3.93 14.98 -1.53
N LEU A 302 -3.25 14.76 -2.66
CA LEU A 302 -1.81 14.99 -2.74
C LEU A 302 -1.56 16.49 -3.00
N VAL A 303 -0.73 17.09 -2.18
CA VAL A 303 -0.32 18.49 -2.30
C VAL A 303 1.19 18.53 -2.45
N LEU A 304 1.65 19.13 -3.56
CA LEU A 304 3.06 19.50 -3.74
C LEU A 304 3.21 20.97 -3.35
N GLY A 305 4.12 21.24 -2.43
CA GLY A 305 4.36 22.59 -1.94
C GLY A 305 5.55 22.64 -1.01
N SER A 306 5.80 23.81 -0.44
CA SER A 306 6.80 23.98 0.60
C SER A 306 6.14 24.51 1.86
N ASP A 307 6.77 24.29 3.01
CA ASP A 307 6.41 25.02 4.22
C ASP A 307 6.51 26.52 3.95
N ALA A 308 5.40 27.23 4.21
CA ALA A 308 5.31 28.68 4.08
C ALA A 308 5.77 29.40 5.36
N ALA A 309 6.40 28.67 6.29
CA ALA A 309 7.07 29.29 7.42
C ALA A 309 8.08 30.32 6.87
N PRO A 310 8.15 31.53 7.45
CA PRO A 310 9.17 32.47 7.05
C PRO A 310 10.52 31.81 7.29
N GLN A 311 11.21 31.48 6.20
CA GLN A 311 12.64 31.16 6.26
C GLN A 311 13.28 32.29 7.07
N PRO A 312 13.95 32.00 8.20
CA PRO A 312 14.65 33.04 8.92
C PRO A 312 15.57 33.70 7.88
N VAL A 313 15.37 35.01 7.70
CA VAL A 313 16.21 35.82 6.82
C VAL A 313 17.62 35.66 7.37
N THR A 314 18.37 34.70 6.82
CA THR A 314 19.81 34.69 6.94
C THR A 314 20.22 35.88 6.11
N ASN A 315 20.37 37.02 6.78
CA ASN A 315 21.04 38.16 6.21
C ASN A 315 22.40 37.64 5.75
N PHE A 316 22.51 37.36 4.45
CA PHE A 316 23.77 37.21 3.78
C PHE A 316 24.47 38.55 3.93
N LEU A 317 25.26 38.67 5.00
CA LEU A 317 26.34 39.63 5.03
C LEU A 317 27.20 39.35 3.79
N PRO A 318 27.47 40.36 2.94
CA PRO A 318 28.23 40.15 1.74
C PRO A 318 29.60 39.55 2.09
N GLN A 319 29.92 38.42 1.47
CA GLN A 319 31.24 37.79 1.57
C GLN A 319 32.31 38.80 1.17
N ARG A 320 33.08 39.26 2.16
CA ARG A 320 34.32 39.99 1.93
C ARG A 320 35.37 38.98 1.48
N THR A 321 35.87 39.17 0.27
CA THR A 321 36.87 38.33 -0.37
C THR A 321 38.21 38.35 0.39
N GLN A 322 38.63 37.14 0.79
CA GLN A 322 39.99 36.60 0.98
C GLN A 322 41.03 37.31 1.85
N GLN A 323 41.59 36.55 2.80
CA GLN A 323 42.98 36.07 2.68
C GLN A 323 43.26 34.87 3.60
N PRO A 324 44.21 33.97 3.24
CA PRO A 324 44.55 32.77 4.02
C PRO A 324 45.75 33.01 4.93
N MET A 325 45.64 32.66 6.21
CA MET A 325 46.81 32.40 7.07
C MET A 325 46.55 31.23 8.02
N GLN A 326 47.34 30.18 7.79
CA GLN A 326 48.16 29.40 8.73
C GLN A 326 47.62 28.99 10.11
N SER A 327 47.71 27.66 10.31
CA SER A 327 48.00 26.88 11.53
C SER A 327 47.97 27.56 12.91
N ALA A 328 47.25 26.96 13.86
CA ALA A 328 47.79 26.10 14.92
C ALA A 328 46.85 26.03 16.15
N ALA A 329 47.04 24.95 16.91
CA ALA A 329 46.69 24.77 18.33
C ALA A 329 45.26 24.30 18.68
N SER A 330 45.19 22.97 18.86
CA SER A 330 44.52 22.26 19.96
C SER A 330 44.24 23.13 21.20
N LYS A 331 42.97 23.15 21.64
CA LYS A 331 42.58 23.53 23.00
C LYS A 331 41.73 22.42 23.63
N GLN A 332 42.22 21.99 24.79
CA GLN A 332 41.64 21.03 25.71
C GLN A 332 40.24 21.48 26.17
N LEU A 333 39.27 20.54 26.15
CA LEU A 333 38.01 20.68 26.85
C LEU A 333 38.23 20.49 28.35
N PHE A 334 37.92 21.53 29.12
CA PHE A 334 37.75 21.47 30.57
C PHE A 334 36.50 20.65 30.90
N VAL A 335 36.67 19.55 31.65
CA VAL A 335 35.59 18.82 32.32
C VAL A 335 35.42 19.44 33.70
N GLY A 336 34.35 20.20 33.91
CA GLY A 336 33.90 20.62 35.24
C GLY A 336 32.90 19.61 35.82
N PRO A 337 32.82 19.44 37.15
CA PRO A 337 31.93 18.47 37.77
C PRO A 337 30.47 18.95 37.69
N PHE A 338 29.59 18.10 37.17
CA PHE A 338 28.14 18.28 37.25
C PHE A 338 27.67 18.04 38.70
N PRO A 339 26.75 18.86 39.24
CA PRO A 339 26.19 18.62 40.57
C PRO A 339 25.17 17.47 40.52
N GLU A 340 25.38 16.48 41.38
CA GLU A 340 24.59 15.24 41.55
C GLU A 340 23.09 15.47 41.84
N ALA A 341 22.67 16.70 42.13
CA ALA A 341 21.28 17.05 42.38
C ALA A 341 20.34 16.91 41.15
N SER A 342 20.89 16.90 39.94
CA SER A 342 20.08 16.89 38.70
C SER A 342 19.54 15.49 38.34
N ILE A 343 20.25 14.43 38.72
CA ILE A 343 19.89 13.05 38.36
C ILE A 343 18.73 12.54 39.22
N ALA A 344 18.72 12.86 40.51
CA ALA A 344 17.65 12.45 41.42
C ALA A 344 16.27 13.02 41.02
N ILE A 345 16.24 14.26 40.54
CA ILE A 345 15.00 14.93 40.10
C ILE A 345 14.47 14.31 38.80
N VAL A 346 15.35 14.01 37.85
CA VAL A 346 14.98 13.37 36.57
C VAL A 346 14.47 11.95 36.80
N VAL A 347 15.12 11.18 37.69
CA VAL A 347 14.68 9.82 38.04
C VAL A 347 13.35 9.85 38.79
N ALA A 348 13.15 10.78 39.74
CA ALA A 348 11.88 10.91 40.45
C ALA A 348 10.72 11.28 39.51
N ALA A 349 10.94 12.21 38.57
CA ALA A 349 9.93 12.58 37.57
C ALA A 349 9.56 11.41 36.65
N PHE A 350 10.56 10.60 36.27
CA PHE A 350 10.34 9.42 35.42
C PHE A 350 9.54 8.32 36.14
N VAL A 351 9.84 8.06 37.41
CA VAL A 351 9.11 7.06 38.23
C VAL A 351 7.66 7.50 38.49
N ILE A 352 7.43 8.78 38.78
CA ILE A 352 6.08 9.33 38.95
C ILE A 352 5.29 9.24 37.63
N GLY A 353 5.92 9.54 36.50
CA GLY A 353 5.32 9.42 35.17
C GLY A 353 4.88 8.00 34.84
N MET A 354 5.71 7.00 35.14
CA MET A 354 5.34 5.59 34.94
C MET A 354 4.18 5.16 35.83
N ALA A 355 4.19 5.55 37.11
CA ALA A 355 3.12 5.21 38.03
C ALA A 355 1.78 5.80 37.58
N PHE A 356 1.78 7.05 37.10
CA PHE A 356 0.59 7.71 36.59
C PHE A 356 0.11 7.10 35.26
N GLY A 357 1.03 6.77 34.35
CA GLY A 357 0.72 6.11 33.08
C GLY A 357 0.09 4.73 33.28
N ALA A 358 0.62 3.93 34.20
CA ALA A 358 0.06 2.62 34.54
C ALA A 358 -1.35 2.73 35.17
N LEU A 359 -1.59 3.76 35.97
CA LEU A 359 -2.90 4.03 36.57
C LEU A 359 -3.93 4.46 35.52
N LEU A 360 -3.55 5.35 34.60
CA LEU A 360 -4.39 5.77 33.48
C LEU A 360 -4.71 4.61 32.54
N HIS A 361 -3.72 3.76 32.23
CA HIS A 361 -3.93 2.57 31.41
C HIS A 361 -4.88 1.57 32.09
N ARG A 362 -4.73 1.32 33.41
CA ARG A 362 -5.67 0.49 34.18
C ARG A 362 -7.08 1.07 34.18
N CYS A 363 -7.24 2.39 34.34
CA CYS A 363 -8.55 3.05 34.28
C CYS A 363 -9.16 2.97 32.87
N TYR A 364 -8.35 3.12 31.83
CA TYR A 364 -8.78 3.01 30.43
C TYR A 364 -9.26 1.60 30.09
N VAL A 365 -8.46 0.56 30.39
CA VAL A 365 -8.80 -0.84 30.15
C VAL A 365 -10.06 -1.23 30.94
N ARG A 366 -10.20 -0.76 32.19
CA ARG A 366 -11.39 -1.07 33.01
C ARG A 366 -12.66 -0.36 32.54
N ARG A 367 -12.54 0.77 31.83
CA ARG A 367 -13.66 1.54 31.30
C ARG A 367 -14.09 1.08 29.90
N HIS A 368 -13.18 0.48 29.13
CA HIS A 368 -13.43 0.14 27.72
C HIS A 368 -13.40 -1.35 27.39
N SER A 369 -13.05 -2.23 28.34
CA SER A 369 -13.04 -3.67 28.11
C SER A 369 -14.28 -4.35 28.69
N SER A 370 -15.45 -4.01 28.15
CA SER A 370 -16.61 -4.89 28.16
C SER A 370 -16.91 -5.26 26.71
N THR A 371 -16.86 -6.56 26.41
CA THR A 371 -17.18 -7.26 25.13
C THR A 371 -15.97 -7.73 24.31
N ILE A 372 -15.41 -8.89 24.67
CA ILE A 372 -14.95 -9.88 23.68
C ILE A 372 -15.43 -11.24 24.18
N ALA A 373 -16.53 -11.72 23.58
CA ALA A 373 -17.01 -13.09 23.73
C ALA A 373 -17.49 -13.57 22.35
N TYR A 374 -16.85 -14.65 21.89
CA TYR A 374 -17.20 -15.57 20.80
C TYR A 374 -17.17 -15.07 19.34
N THR A 375 -16.22 -15.61 18.56
CA THR A 375 -16.52 -16.60 17.50
C THR A 375 -15.23 -17.15 16.89
N THR A 376 -14.93 -18.41 17.20
CA THR A 376 -14.20 -19.35 16.36
C THR A 376 -15.10 -20.55 16.15
N VAL A 377 -14.89 -21.25 15.04
CA VAL A 377 -15.56 -22.46 14.53
C VAL A 377 -16.62 -22.17 13.47
N ASP A 378 -16.18 -22.21 12.21
CA ASP A 378 -16.96 -22.81 11.13
C ASP A 378 -16.01 -23.59 10.21
N ASN A 379 -16.03 -24.90 10.38
CA ASN A 379 -15.76 -25.87 9.31
C ASN A 379 -16.28 -27.24 9.74
N ALA A 380 -17.42 -27.61 9.15
CA ALA A 380 -17.87 -28.94 8.76
C ALA A 380 -19.37 -29.09 9.03
N VAL A 381 -20.22 -28.96 8.00
CA VAL A 381 -21.11 -30.04 7.54
C VAL A 381 -21.44 -29.80 6.06
N TYR A 382 -21.06 -30.77 5.25
CA TYR A 382 -21.50 -31.01 3.88
C TYR A 382 -22.75 -31.92 3.92
N ASN A 383 -23.66 -31.75 2.96
CA ASN A 383 -24.91 -32.51 2.68
C ASN A 383 -26.08 -32.22 3.65
N VAL A 384 -27.30 -31.88 3.22
CA VAL A 384 -28.16 -32.37 2.12
C VAL A 384 -29.17 -31.27 1.75
N GLY A 385 -29.57 -31.15 0.47
CA GLY A 385 -30.87 -30.53 0.16
C GLY A 385 -31.11 -29.94 -1.23
N ASN A 386 -30.85 -30.69 -2.31
CA ASN A 386 -31.61 -30.47 -3.54
C ASN A 386 -33.01 -31.07 -3.33
N GLY A 387 -34.04 -30.23 -3.39
CA GLY A 387 -35.43 -30.64 -3.48
C GLY A 387 -36.00 -30.26 -4.84
N ILE A 388 -36.06 -31.21 -5.77
CA ILE A 388 -36.93 -31.18 -6.94
C ILE A 388 -37.60 -32.56 -7.08
N LEU A 389 -38.93 -32.50 -7.18
CA LEU A 389 -39.90 -33.48 -7.69
C LEU A 389 -40.45 -34.62 -6.81
N ASP A 390 -41.78 -34.69 -6.90
CA ASP A 390 -42.72 -35.71 -6.48
C ASP A 390 -42.37 -37.14 -6.92
N ASN A 391 -42.55 -38.12 -6.03
CA ASN A 391 -43.55 -39.19 -6.19
C ASN A 391 -43.43 -40.28 -5.11
N ASN A 392 -44.58 -40.69 -4.59
CA ASN A 392 -45.00 -42.02 -4.13
C ASN A 392 -43.91 -43.10 -3.93
N ASN A 393 -43.79 -43.69 -2.73
CA ASN A 393 -44.45 -44.95 -2.35
C ASN A 393 -43.92 -45.49 -1.00
N SER A 394 -44.73 -46.37 -0.43
CA SER A 394 -44.81 -46.96 0.91
C SER A 394 -43.63 -47.75 1.53
N ASN A 395 -43.74 -47.86 2.88
CA ASN A 395 -43.46 -49.00 3.77
C ASN A 395 -42.07 -49.28 4.41
N ASN A 396 -42.18 -49.54 5.72
CA ASN A 396 -41.41 -50.43 6.63
C ASN A 396 -40.33 -49.89 7.58
N LYS A 397 -40.73 -49.83 8.86
CA LYS A 397 -40.23 -50.59 10.04
C LYS A 397 -38.76 -50.47 10.54
N SER A 398 -38.65 -49.75 11.67
CA SER A 398 -38.14 -50.17 13.00
C SER A 398 -36.66 -50.53 13.29
N SER A 399 -36.01 -49.62 14.05
CA SER A 399 -35.34 -49.81 15.37
C SER A 399 -33.87 -50.37 15.42
N PRO A 400 -33.12 -50.23 16.55
CA PRO A 400 -32.11 -49.18 16.80
C PRO A 400 -30.78 -49.74 17.44
N ILE A 401 -29.99 -48.91 18.15
CA ILE A 401 -28.84 -49.21 19.08
C ILE A 401 -27.45 -48.99 18.44
N SER A 402 -26.38 -48.39 19.02
CA SER A 402 -25.97 -48.05 20.41
C SER A 402 -25.04 -46.81 20.46
N ARG A 403 -24.96 -46.20 21.66
CA ARG A 403 -23.89 -45.30 22.17
C ARG A 403 -22.70 -46.10 22.74
N ALA A 404 -21.51 -45.50 22.73
CA ALA A 404 -20.41 -45.65 23.72
C ALA A 404 -19.48 -44.41 23.58
N GLU A 405 -19.44 -43.47 24.53
CA GLU A 405 -18.50 -43.35 25.68
C GLU A 405 -17.02 -43.09 25.27
N VAL A 406 -16.53 -41.85 25.38
CA VAL A 406 -15.82 -41.19 26.53
C VAL A 406 -14.35 -41.60 26.67
N SER A 407 -13.43 -40.63 26.55
CA SER A 407 -12.33 -40.42 27.52
C SER A 407 -11.62 -39.07 27.31
N GLU A 408 -11.56 -38.29 28.40
CA GLU A 408 -10.69 -37.14 28.65
C GLU A 408 -9.25 -37.56 28.94
N VAL A 409 -8.30 -36.61 28.81
CA VAL A 409 -7.12 -36.29 29.67
C VAL A 409 -6.35 -35.19 28.91
N VAL A 410 -6.40 -33.89 29.25
CA VAL A 410 -5.81 -33.13 30.39
C VAL A 410 -4.34 -32.69 30.15
N LEU A 411 -4.17 -31.34 30.03
CA LEU A 411 -3.06 -30.46 30.52
C LEU A 411 -1.64 -30.61 29.88
N MET A 412 -0.74 -29.62 29.79
CA MET A 412 -0.62 -28.24 30.32
C MET A 412 0.65 -27.57 29.73
N VAL A 413 0.76 -26.25 29.89
CA VAL A 413 1.99 -25.40 29.93
C VAL A 413 2.56 -25.00 28.55
N LEU A 414 2.78 -23.74 28.19
CA LEU A 414 3.08 -22.48 28.93
C LEU A 414 2.39 -21.29 28.23
#